data_AF-A0A9X4D7K9-F1
#
_entry.id   AF-A0A9X4D7K9-F1
#
_cell.length_a   1.000
_cell.length_b   1.000
_cell.length_c   1.000
_cell.angle_alpha   90.00
_cell.angle_beta   90.00
_cell.angle_gamma   90.00
#
_symmetry.space_group_name_H-M   'P 1'
#
loop_
_entity.id
_entity.type
_entity.pdbx_description
1 polymer ?
#
loop_
_entity_poly.entity_id
_entity_poly.type
_entity_poly.pdbx_seq_one_letter_code
_entity_poly.pdbx_strand_id
1 'polypeptide(L)'
;MCLGYFVPCHLSAFGFSPPSDIGWGFKGEREDSISNGYLLGNGRRLYSPSLMRFTSPDALSPFSKGGLNHYAFALNDPINNSDPSGEFTINPRNFLIKLFTKKIYKGSIAWQHDGLTAYSGPPRKDGKLSTLYISGHGDSGYVIGDQYKYSASNLYARLEQEGIKMKSRQTHFLTCNSAAPESPQGRSLAEDMAELTGAQSSGYHKGVNVYGVADKNGQYVDRLLRIPLFDYFYGVTSTKTRQGNIRNPQKAKEP
;
A
#
# COMPACT_ATOMS: atom_id res chain seq x y z
N MET A 1 19.39 -39.58 20.18
CA MET A 1 19.43 -38.11 20.09
C MET A 1 20.13 -37.75 18.78
N CYS A 2 19.38 -37.49 17.70
CA CYS A 2 19.96 -36.91 16.48
C CYS A 2 19.89 -35.39 16.60
N LEU A 3 21.04 -34.75 16.73
CA LEU A 3 21.18 -33.30 16.56
C LEU A 3 20.95 -32.98 15.08
N GLY A 4 19.74 -32.53 14.75
CA GLY A 4 19.43 -32.01 13.42
C GLY A 4 20.19 -30.70 13.22
N TYR A 5 21.32 -30.76 12.53
CA TYR A 5 21.98 -29.58 12.01
C TYR A 5 21.05 -28.94 10.97
N PHE A 6 20.46 -27.81 11.33
CA PHE A 6 19.78 -26.94 10.38
C PHE A 6 20.86 -26.36 9.46
N VAL A 7 21.11 -27.00 8.32
CA VAL A 7 21.96 -26.39 7.28
C VAL A 7 21.14 -25.27 6.64
N PRO A 8 21.55 -24.00 6.73
CA PRO A 8 20.82 -22.93 6.08
C PRO A 8 20.90 -23.15 4.55
N CYS A 9 19.75 -23.39 3.92
CA CYS A 9 19.65 -23.29 2.46
C CYS A 9 19.88 -21.83 2.06
N HIS A 10 21.06 -21.53 1.54
CA HIS A 10 21.34 -20.25 0.92
C HIS A 10 21.06 -20.36 -0.58
N LEU A 11 20.00 -19.69 -1.02
CA LEU A 11 19.69 -19.49 -2.43
C LEU A 11 20.19 -18.11 -2.86
N SER A 12 20.84 -18.03 -4.02
CA SER A 12 21.05 -16.75 -4.69
C SER A 12 19.72 -16.10 -5.08
N ALA A 13 19.75 -14.83 -5.48
CA ALA A 13 18.56 -14.12 -5.95
C ALA A 13 17.81 -14.88 -7.06
N PHE A 14 18.54 -15.57 -7.94
CA PHE A 14 18.02 -16.35 -9.05
C PHE A 14 17.83 -17.85 -8.72
N GLY A 15 17.91 -18.23 -7.44
CA GLY A 15 17.58 -19.57 -6.99
C GLY A 15 18.72 -20.60 -7.13
N PHE A 16 19.94 -20.17 -7.48
CA PHE A 16 21.08 -21.09 -7.44
C PHE A 16 21.45 -21.41 -5.99
N SER A 17 21.60 -22.70 -5.68
CA SER A 17 22.20 -23.22 -4.46
C SER A 17 23.12 -24.41 -4.78
N PRO A 18 24.12 -24.70 -3.93
CA PRO A 18 24.78 -25.99 -3.96
C PRO A 18 23.78 -27.13 -3.70
N PRO A 19 24.07 -28.37 -4.14
CA PRO A 19 23.21 -29.53 -3.87
C PRO A 19 22.92 -29.64 -2.37
N SER A 20 21.64 -29.73 -2.00
CA SER A 20 21.20 -29.91 -0.61
C SER A 20 19.99 -30.85 -0.53
N ASP A 21 19.92 -31.65 0.53
CA ASP A 21 18.87 -32.67 0.73
C ASP A 21 17.50 -32.09 1.15
N ILE A 22 17.35 -30.76 1.16
CA ILE A 22 16.14 -30.08 1.66
C ILE A 22 15.13 -29.97 0.51
N GLY A 23 13.95 -30.58 0.69
CA GLY A 23 12.95 -30.82 -0.36
C GLY A 23 12.22 -29.61 -0.95
N TRP A 24 12.50 -28.37 -0.49
CA TRP A 24 11.90 -27.14 -1.01
C TRP A 24 12.99 -26.19 -1.48
N GLY A 25 12.90 -25.76 -2.73
CA GLY A 25 13.86 -24.87 -3.36
C GLY A 25 13.25 -23.51 -3.72
N PHE A 26 13.61 -23.01 -4.88
CA PHE A 26 13.28 -21.66 -5.31
C PHE A 26 11.79 -21.49 -5.64
N LYS A 27 11.20 -20.38 -5.16
CA LYS A 27 9.79 -19.98 -5.43
C LYS A 27 8.73 -21.03 -5.07
N GLY A 28 9.04 -21.91 -4.12
CA GLY A 28 8.14 -22.97 -3.66
C GLY A 28 8.20 -24.24 -4.50
N GLU A 29 9.10 -24.31 -5.49
CA GLU A 29 9.34 -25.51 -6.29
C GLU A 29 10.58 -26.26 -5.80
N ARG A 30 10.56 -27.59 -5.93
CA ARG A 30 11.72 -28.44 -5.67
C ARG A 30 12.67 -28.40 -6.87
N GLU A 31 13.97 -28.42 -6.61
CA GLU A 31 14.96 -28.60 -7.67
C GLU A 31 14.87 -30.02 -8.23
N ASP A 32 14.72 -30.14 -9.55
CA ASP A 32 14.79 -31.41 -10.24
C ASP A 32 16.27 -31.80 -10.42
N SER A 33 16.67 -32.89 -9.77
CA SER A 33 18.07 -33.32 -9.70
C SER A 33 18.63 -33.83 -11.03
N ILE A 34 17.77 -34.13 -12.01
CA ILE A 34 18.19 -34.60 -13.34
C ILE A 34 18.50 -33.40 -14.23
N SER A 35 17.62 -32.39 -14.24
CA SER A 35 17.74 -31.20 -15.08
C SER A 35 18.49 -30.04 -14.43
N ASN A 36 18.78 -30.12 -13.12
CA ASN A 36 19.40 -29.05 -12.32
C ASN A 36 18.66 -27.72 -12.46
N GLY A 37 17.33 -27.77 -12.28
CA GLY A 37 16.47 -26.60 -12.44
C GLY A 37 15.11 -26.77 -11.74
N TYR A 38 14.25 -25.77 -11.92
CA TYR A 38 12.94 -25.70 -11.28
C TYR A 38 11.81 -25.75 -12.30
N LEU A 39 10.84 -26.63 -12.09
CA LEU A 39 9.68 -26.82 -12.97
C LEU A 39 8.55 -25.82 -12.63
N LEU A 40 8.80 -24.53 -12.86
CA LEU A 40 7.86 -23.46 -12.55
C LEU A 40 6.60 -23.50 -13.45
N GLY A 41 5.55 -22.82 -13.01
CA GLY A 41 4.29 -22.78 -13.77
C GLY A 41 3.51 -24.08 -13.70
N ASN A 42 3.63 -24.82 -12.59
CA ASN A 42 3.08 -26.18 -12.45
C ASN A 42 3.64 -27.13 -13.54
N GLY A 43 4.96 -27.14 -13.72
CA GLY A 43 5.64 -27.99 -14.71
C GLY A 43 5.64 -27.46 -16.15
N ARG A 44 5.12 -26.26 -16.40
CA ARG A 44 4.99 -25.73 -17.75
C ARG A 44 6.33 -25.42 -18.41
N ARG A 45 7.27 -24.84 -17.65
CA ARG A 45 8.59 -24.48 -18.17
C ARG A 45 9.67 -24.77 -17.13
N LEU A 46 10.76 -25.34 -17.62
CA LEU A 46 11.98 -25.54 -16.83
C LEU A 46 12.72 -24.20 -16.73
N TYR A 47 12.99 -23.77 -15.51
CA TYR A 47 13.81 -22.62 -15.17
C TYR A 47 15.20 -23.09 -14.73
N SER A 48 16.24 -22.56 -15.34
CA SER A 48 17.62 -22.85 -14.97
C SER A 48 18.16 -21.73 -14.06
N PRO A 49 18.47 -22.01 -12.79
CA PRO A 49 19.06 -21.02 -11.89
C PRO A 49 20.47 -20.59 -12.33
N SER A 50 21.22 -21.50 -12.96
CA SER A 50 22.56 -21.21 -13.52
C SER A 50 22.51 -20.24 -14.71
N LEU A 51 21.50 -20.37 -15.58
CA LEU A 51 21.30 -19.47 -16.73
C LEU A 51 20.42 -18.25 -16.39
N MET A 52 19.81 -18.24 -15.20
CA MET A 52 18.92 -17.20 -14.70
C MET A 52 17.71 -16.95 -15.61
N ARG A 53 17.21 -18.00 -16.29
CA ARG A 53 16.15 -17.91 -17.31
C ARG A 53 15.40 -19.22 -17.52
N PHE A 54 14.27 -19.16 -18.20
CA PHE A 54 13.60 -20.35 -18.73
C PHE A 54 14.40 -20.99 -19.86
N THR A 55 14.30 -22.31 -19.99
CA THR A 55 14.96 -23.08 -21.07
C THR A 55 14.09 -23.22 -22.32
N SER A 56 12.79 -22.90 -22.22
CA SER A 56 11.85 -22.87 -23.34
C SER A 56 11.22 -21.48 -23.52
N PRO A 57 10.90 -21.09 -24.76
CA PRO A 57 10.29 -19.79 -25.04
C PRO A 57 8.87 -19.70 -24.50
N ASP A 58 8.49 -18.53 -24.00
CA ASP A 58 7.12 -18.20 -23.63
C ASP A 58 6.23 -17.97 -24.86
N ALA A 59 5.06 -18.62 -24.89
CA ALA A 59 4.07 -18.48 -25.95
C ALA A 59 3.34 -17.12 -25.94
N LEU A 60 3.34 -16.41 -24.80
CA LEU A 60 2.76 -15.07 -24.69
C LEU A 60 3.75 -13.94 -25.02
N SER A 61 5.01 -14.27 -25.28
CA SER A 61 6.01 -13.34 -25.75
C SER A 61 6.05 -13.30 -27.29
N PRO A 62 6.43 -12.18 -27.93
CA PRO A 62 6.74 -10.88 -27.33
C PRO A 62 5.54 -9.92 -27.26
N PHE A 63 4.41 -10.28 -27.89
CA PHE A 63 3.32 -9.36 -28.21
C PHE A 63 2.13 -9.42 -27.24
N SER A 64 2.18 -10.30 -26.23
CA SER A 64 1.16 -10.42 -25.20
C SER A 64 1.78 -10.17 -23.81
N LYS A 65 1.26 -10.83 -22.77
CA LYS A 65 1.61 -10.58 -21.36
C LYS A 65 3.02 -11.05 -20.97
N GLY A 66 3.68 -11.84 -21.82
CA GLY A 66 5.02 -12.39 -21.58
C GLY A 66 6.15 -11.38 -21.49
N GLY A 67 5.96 -10.21 -22.11
CA GLY A 67 7.02 -9.22 -22.30
C GLY A 67 7.91 -9.57 -23.49
N LEU A 68 8.92 -8.74 -23.75
CA LEU A 68 9.70 -8.81 -25.00
C LEU A 68 10.64 -10.02 -25.09
N ASN A 69 11.11 -10.53 -23.95
CA ASN A 69 12.09 -11.62 -23.90
C ASN A 69 11.41 -12.94 -23.53
N HIS A 70 11.31 -13.83 -24.52
CA HIS A 70 10.69 -15.16 -24.41
C HIS A 70 11.26 -16.06 -23.30
N TYR A 71 12.49 -15.81 -22.86
CA TYR A 71 13.18 -16.64 -21.86
C TYR A 71 13.27 -15.98 -20.49
N ALA A 72 12.95 -14.69 -20.37
CA ALA A 72 13.15 -13.97 -19.12
C ALA A 72 12.29 -14.54 -17.99
N PHE A 73 12.89 -14.66 -16.81
CA PHE A 73 12.17 -14.97 -15.58
C PHE A 73 12.01 -13.70 -14.74
N ALA A 74 10.80 -13.46 -14.22
CA ALA A 74 10.53 -12.39 -13.26
C ALA A 74 10.98 -10.98 -13.71
N LEU A 75 11.05 -10.72 -15.01
CA LEU A 75 11.64 -9.51 -15.62
C LEU A 75 13.06 -9.19 -15.10
N ASN A 76 13.86 -10.23 -14.83
CA ASN A 76 15.19 -10.17 -14.21
C ASN A 76 15.20 -9.58 -12.78
N ASP A 77 14.05 -9.51 -12.10
CA ASP A 77 13.94 -9.16 -10.68
C ASP A 77 13.20 -10.27 -9.91
N PRO A 78 13.85 -11.42 -9.71
CA PRO A 78 13.28 -12.57 -9.01
C PRO A 78 13.04 -12.33 -7.52
N ILE A 79 13.56 -11.25 -6.93
CA ILE A 79 13.33 -10.93 -5.52
C ILE A 79 11.92 -10.35 -5.36
N ASN A 80 11.58 -9.35 -6.19
CA ASN A 80 10.31 -8.63 -6.05
C ASN A 80 9.19 -9.21 -6.91
N ASN A 81 9.53 -9.98 -7.95
CA ASN A 81 8.56 -10.53 -8.89
C ASN A 81 8.53 -12.08 -8.87
N SER A 82 7.51 -12.65 -9.48
CA SER A 82 7.33 -14.09 -9.65
C SER A 82 6.62 -14.37 -10.97
N ASP A 83 6.69 -15.58 -11.47
CA ASP A 83 5.90 -16.05 -12.62
C ASP A 83 5.22 -17.38 -12.26
N PRO A 84 4.09 -17.35 -11.51
CA PRO A 84 3.44 -18.56 -11.03
C PRO A 84 2.82 -19.43 -12.12
N SER A 85 2.52 -18.87 -13.31
CA SER A 85 2.00 -19.62 -14.45
C SER A 85 3.10 -20.12 -15.37
N GLY A 86 4.33 -19.63 -15.19
CA GLY A 86 5.40 -19.80 -16.17
C GLY A 86 5.02 -19.19 -17.51
N GLU A 87 4.41 -18.01 -17.56
CA GLU A 87 4.10 -17.30 -18.82
C GLU A 87 4.18 -15.78 -18.68
N PHE A 88 3.90 -15.22 -17.51
CA PHE A 88 3.97 -13.78 -17.34
C PHE A 88 4.32 -13.43 -15.91
N THR A 89 5.16 -12.41 -15.80
CA THR A 89 5.62 -11.93 -14.51
C THR A 89 4.52 -11.17 -13.78
N ILE A 90 4.31 -11.50 -12.52
CA ILE A 90 3.54 -10.72 -11.56
C ILE A 90 4.47 -10.13 -10.49
N ASN A 91 4.09 -8.98 -9.97
CA ASN A 91 4.59 -8.51 -8.70
C ASN A 91 3.55 -8.87 -7.62
N PRO A 92 3.80 -9.89 -6.77
CA PRO A 92 2.78 -10.40 -5.84
C PRO A 92 2.23 -9.32 -4.91
N ARG A 93 3.11 -8.42 -4.44
CA ARG A 93 2.71 -7.29 -3.60
C ARG A 93 1.70 -6.38 -4.32
N ASN A 94 2.03 -5.94 -5.54
CA ASN A 94 1.15 -5.07 -6.32
C ASN A 94 -0.17 -5.77 -6.69
N PHE A 95 -0.12 -7.07 -6.98
CA PHE A 95 -1.31 -7.88 -7.25
C PHE A 95 -2.25 -7.90 -6.03
N LEU A 96 -1.71 -8.21 -4.84
CA LEU A 96 -2.48 -8.23 -3.59
C LEU A 96 -3.06 -6.85 -3.26
N ILE A 97 -2.27 -5.79 -3.40
CA ILE A 97 -2.73 -4.41 -3.19
C ILE A 97 -3.93 -4.12 -4.10
N LYS A 98 -3.88 -4.45 -5.38
CA LYS A 98 -4.99 -4.24 -6.32
C LYS A 98 -6.22 -5.05 -5.92
N LEU A 99 -6.06 -6.33 -5.60
CA LEU A 99 -7.15 -7.23 -5.22
C LEU A 99 -7.93 -6.72 -4.00
N PHE A 100 -7.20 -6.19 -3.01
CA PHE A 100 -7.80 -5.71 -1.75
C PHE A 100 -8.05 -4.20 -1.73
N THR A 101 -7.82 -3.47 -2.82
CA THR A 101 -8.11 -2.02 -2.86
C THR A 101 -9.61 -1.79 -2.80
N LYS A 102 -10.09 -1.23 -1.68
CA LYS A 102 -11.48 -0.79 -1.51
C LYS A 102 -11.73 0.58 -2.12
N LYS A 103 -10.78 1.49 -1.96
CA LYS A 103 -10.93 2.89 -2.40
C LYS A 103 -9.57 3.52 -2.70
N ILE A 104 -9.55 4.41 -3.68
CA ILE A 104 -8.37 5.17 -4.08
C ILE A 104 -8.59 6.65 -3.77
N TYR A 105 -7.59 7.25 -3.15
CA TYR A 105 -7.46 8.70 -2.97
C TYR A 105 -6.24 9.14 -3.76
N LYS A 106 -6.36 10.25 -4.49
CA LYS A 106 -5.28 10.76 -5.34
C LYS A 106 -5.27 12.27 -5.36
N GLY A 107 -4.09 12.85 -5.52
CA GLY A 107 -3.94 14.30 -5.59
C GLY A 107 -2.51 14.78 -5.70
N SER A 108 -2.34 16.09 -5.89
CA SER A 108 -1.03 16.71 -5.89
C SER A 108 -0.50 16.86 -4.48
N ILE A 109 0.76 16.47 -4.25
CA ILE A 109 1.42 16.65 -2.96
C ILE A 109 1.37 18.14 -2.61
N ALA A 110 0.86 18.45 -1.42
CA ALA A 110 0.80 19.79 -0.87
C ALA A 110 1.91 20.01 0.15
N TRP A 111 2.19 18.98 0.97
CA TRP A 111 3.20 19.05 2.01
C TRP A 111 3.69 17.64 2.38
N GLN A 112 4.99 17.51 2.62
CA GLN A 112 5.61 16.27 3.09
C GLN A 112 6.65 16.59 4.15
N HIS A 113 6.54 15.92 5.29
CA HIS A 113 7.47 16.09 6.40
C HIS A 113 7.30 14.95 7.39
N ASP A 114 8.41 14.47 7.97
CA ASP A 114 8.39 13.54 9.11
C ASP A 114 7.53 12.28 8.87
N GLY A 115 7.68 11.65 7.70
CA GLY A 115 6.90 10.47 7.31
C GLY A 115 5.43 10.75 6.97
N LEU A 116 4.96 11.99 7.10
CA LEU A 116 3.60 12.41 6.76
C LEU A 116 3.52 12.99 5.36
N THR A 117 2.42 12.69 4.67
CA THR A 117 2.13 13.26 3.35
C THR A 117 0.74 13.87 3.36
N ALA A 118 0.66 15.18 3.15
CA ALA A 118 -0.58 15.88 2.88
C ALA A 118 -0.69 16.21 1.38
N TYR A 119 -1.83 15.91 0.77
CA TYR A 119 -2.03 16.09 -0.66
C TYR A 119 -3.45 16.53 -0.98
N SER A 120 -3.56 17.36 -2.02
CA SER A 120 -4.78 18.02 -2.41
C SER A 120 -5.58 17.15 -3.37
N GLY A 121 -6.79 16.75 -2.97
CA GLY A 121 -7.70 16.02 -3.82
C GLY A 121 -8.12 16.79 -5.08
N PRO A 122 -8.99 16.19 -5.92
CA PRO A 122 -9.48 16.85 -7.13
C PRO A 122 -10.18 18.19 -6.79
N PRO A 123 -10.14 19.18 -7.71
CA PRO A 123 -10.86 20.44 -7.55
C PRO A 123 -12.35 20.19 -7.29
N ARG A 124 -12.95 21.03 -6.45
CA ARG A 124 -14.38 20.94 -6.16
C ARG A 124 -15.17 21.75 -7.19
N LYS A 125 -16.36 21.25 -7.54
CA LYS A 125 -17.28 21.92 -8.45
C LYS A 125 -17.78 23.28 -7.93
N ASP A 126 -17.81 23.45 -6.62
CA ASP A 126 -18.30 24.67 -5.94
C ASP A 126 -17.24 25.76 -5.77
N GLY A 127 -16.08 25.63 -6.43
CA GLY A 127 -14.98 26.62 -6.37
C GLY A 127 -14.24 26.68 -5.03
N LYS A 128 -14.65 25.90 -4.03
CA LYS A 128 -13.95 25.82 -2.74
C LYS A 128 -12.65 25.01 -2.85
N LEU A 129 -11.77 25.19 -1.88
CA LEU A 129 -10.53 24.44 -1.73
C LEU A 129 -10.80 22.92 -1.72
N SER A 130 -10.01 22.18 -2.49
CA SER A 130 -10.08 20.72 -2.53
C SER A 130 -9.86 20.11 -1.15
N THR A 131 -10.43 18.93 -0.92
CA THR A 131 -10.18 18.19 0.33
C THR A 131 -8.69 17.91 0.45
N LEU A 132 -8.10 18.25 1.60
CA LEU A 132 -6.74 17.87 1.94
C LEU A 132 -6.76 16.46 2.54
N TYR A 133 -6.13 15.51 1.86
CA TYR A 133 -5.88 14.18 2.37
C TYR A 133 -4.57 14.18 3.17
N ILE A 134 -4.56 13.56 4.33
CA ILE A 134 -3.38 13.47 5.19
C ILE A 134 -3.13 11.98 5.44
N SER A 135 -2.01 11.48 4.94
CA SER A 135 -1.56 10.09 5.06
C SER A 135 -0.37 9.98 6.00
N GLY A 136 -0.34 8.92 6.78
CA GLY A 136 0.69 8.64 7.78
C GLY A 136 0.20 7.65 8.82
N HIS A 137 0.87 7.62 9.96
CA HIS A 137 0.42 6.85 11.11
C HIS A 137 -0.50 7.68 12.00
N GLY A 138 -1.31 7.02 12.81
CA GLY A 138 -2.27 7.71 13.68
C GLY A 138 -2.41 6.99 15.01
N ASP A 139 -2.68 7.79 16.02
CA ASP A 139 -2.99 7.39 17.39
C ASP A 139 -4.28 8.10 17.80
N SER A 140 -4.89 7.68 18.90
CA SER A 140 -6.04 8.41 19.45
C SER A 140 -5.66 9.85 19.76
N GLY A 141 -6.25 10.82 19.06
CA GLY A 141 -5.95 12.25 19.21
C GLY A 141 -4.75 12.79 18.38
N TYR A 142 -3.96 11.93 17.73
CA TYR A 142 -2.70 12.36 17.08
C TYR A 142 -2.48 11.76 15.69
N VAL A 143 -1.72 12.48 14.87
CA VAL A 143 -0.99 11.92 13.73
C VAL A 143 0.43 11.64 14.18
N ILE A 144 0.96 10.46 13.88
CA ILE A 144 2.33 10.08 14.24
C ILE A 144 3.21 10.20 13.01
N GLY A 145 4.21 11.07 13.08
CA GLY A 145 5.34 11.10 12.17
C GLY A 145 6.49 10.22 12.67
N ASP A 146 7.57 10.17 11.89
CA ASP A 146 8.75 9.35 12.19
C ASP A 146 9.47 9.79 13.49
N GLN A 147 9.45 11.10 13.78
CA GLN A 147 10.13 11.73 14.91
C GLN A 147 9.14 12.32 15.91
N TYR A 148 8.01 12.87 15.46
CA TYR A 148 7.10 13.63 16.32
C TYR A 148 5.66 13.14 16.26
N LYS A 149 4.92 13.36 17.35
CA LYS A 149 3.45 13.25 17.39
C LYS A 149 2.83 14.63 17.19
N TYR A 150 1.84 14.72 16.31
CA TYR A 150 1.15 15.95 15.96
C TYR A 150 -0.29 15.91 16.43
N SER A 151 -0.66 16.82 17.31
CA SER A 151 -2.07 17.14 17.59
C SER A 151 -2.69 17.87 16.40
N ALA A 152 -4.02 18.00 16.38
CA ALA A 152 -4.71 18.76 15.34
C ALA A 152 -4.24 20.23 15.27
N SER A 153 -4.02 20.87 16.42
CA SER A 153 -3.56 22.26 16.51
C SER A 153 -2.14 22.46 15.97
N ASN A 154 -1.20 21.61 16.38
CA ASN A 154 0.19 21.69 15.91
C ASN A 154 0.29 21.40 14.41
N LEU A 155 -0.46 20.40 13.93
CA LEU A 155 -0.51 20.08 12.51
C LEU A 155 -1.15 21.23 11.70
N TYR A 156 -2.24 21.81 12.18
CA TYR A 156 -2.90 22.95 11.54
C TYR A 156 -1.94 24.14 11.42
N ALA A 157 -1.29 24.51 12.53
CA ALA A 157 -0.36 25.64 12.56
C ALA A 157 0.81 25.44 11.60
N ARG A 158 1.36 24.22 11.56
CA ARG A 158 2.47 23.89 10.65
C ARG A 158 2.04 23.93 9.19
N LEU A 159 0.87 23.40 8.85
CA LEU A 159 0.36 23.45 7.47
C LEU A 159 0.14 24.90 7.01
N GLU A 160 -0.43 25.76 7.85
CA GLU A 160 -0.59 27.19 7.54
C GLU A 160 0.75 27.92 7.42
N GLN A 161 1.73 27.61 8.27
CA GLN A 161 3.10 28.17 8.18
C GLN A 161 3.78 27.82 6.84
N GLU A 162 3.51 26.63 6.30
CA GLU A 162 3.99 26.16 5.00
C GLU A 162 3.14 26.68 3.82
N GLY A 163 2.23 27.64 4.07
CA GLY A 163 1.39 28.27 3.05
C GLY A 163 0.19 27.43 2.60
N ILE A 164 -0.11 26.32 3.27
CA ILE A 164 -1.29 25.50 2.97
C ILE A 164 -2.51 26.11 3.65
N LYS A 165 -3.41 26.67 2.83
CA LYS A 165 -4.69 27.20 3.31
C LYS A 165 -5.55 26.09 3.91
N MET A 166 -5.92 26.23 5.18
CA MET A 166 -6.71 25.28 5.97
C MET A 166 -8.08 25.83 6.37
N LYS A 167 -8.22 27.14 6.55
CA LYS A 167 -9.51 27.76 6.90
C LYS A 167 -10.57 27.43 5.84
N SER A 168 -11.74 26.97 6.30
CA SER A 168 -12.86 26.47 5.49
C SER A 168 -12.53 25.31 4.55
N ARG A 169 -11.40 24.62 4.76
CA ARG A 169 -10.95 23.51 3.93
C ARG A 169 -11.29 22.17 4.58
N GLN A 170 -11.85 21.27 3.78
CA GLN A 170 -12.14 19.92 4.26
C GLN A 170 -10.86 19.11 4.39
N THR A 171 -10.79 18.27 5.42
CA THR A 171 -9.69 17.34 5.62
C THR A 171 -10.16 15.91 5.69
N HIS A 172 -9.28 14.99 5.33
CA HIS A 172 -9.50 13.57 5.52
C HIS A 172 -8.21 12.87 5.92
N PHE A 173 -8.20 12.39 7.15
CA PHE A 173 -7.11 11.59 7.70
C PHE A 173 -7.25 10.14 7.23
N LEU A 174 -6.19 9.66 6.58
CA LEU A 174 -5.97 8.29 6.16
C LEU A 174 -5.04 7.59 7.16
N THR A 175 -5.32 7.79 8.44
CA THR A 175 -4.50 7.31 9.56
C THR A 175 -5.37 6.59 10.59
N CYS A 176 -4.77 5.64 11.32
CA CYS A 176 -5.43 4.86 12.36
C CYS A 176 -5.96 5.75 13.49
N ASN A 177 -7.12 5.41 14.06
CA ASN A 177 -7.67 6.05 15.27
C ASN A 177 -7.85 7.58 15.19
N SER A 178 -7.81 8.17 13.99
CA SER A 178 -7.97 9.60 13.76
C SER A 178 -9.35 10.16 14.14
N ALA A 179 -10.36 9.31 14.28
CA ALA A 179 -11.66 9.67 14.83
C ALA A 179 -11.88 9.15 16.26
N ALA A 180 -10.89 8.47 16.86
CA ALA A 180 -10.96 8.06 18.25
C ALA A 180 -10.44 9.19 19.16
N PRO A 181 -11.15 9.50 20.25
CA PRO A 181 -10.68 10.47 21.24
C PRO A 181 -9.57 9.88 22.10
N GLU A 182 -8.67 10.73 22.61
CA GLU A 182 -7.57 10.33 23.50
C GLU A 182 -8.08 9.82 24.86
N SER A 183 -9.20 10.35 25.35
CA SER A 183 -9.86 9.95 26.59
C SER A 183 -11.38 9.84 26.39
N PRO A 184 -12.13 9.18 27.29
CA PRO A 184 -13.58 9.01 27.12
C PRO A 184 -14.38 10.31 27.00
N GLN A 185 -13.89 11.41 27.59
CA GLN A 185 -14.46 12.75 27.48
C GLN A 185 -13.67 13.66 26.52
N GLY A 186 -12.60 13.14 25.93
CA GLY A 186 -11.73 13.87 25.02
C GLY A 186 -12.35 14.00 23.63
N ARG A 187 -11.70 14.82 22.81
CA ARG A 187 -12.03 14.98 21.39
C ARG A 187 -11.06 14.18 20.56
N SER A 188 -11.52 13.74 19.39
CA SER A 188 -10.68 13.09 18.39
C SER A 188 -9.93 14.13 17.56
N LEU A 189 -8.82 13.69 16.96
CA LEU A 189 -8.05 14.49 15.99
C LEU A 189 -8.96 15.06 14.89
N ALA A 190 -9.90 14.26 14.39
CA ALA A 190 -10.84 14.69 13.37
C ALA A 190 -11.79 15.80 13.87
N GLU A 191 -12.27 15.74 15.12
CA GLU A 191 -13.13 16.78 15.71
C GLU A 191 -12.39 18.09 15.88
N ASP A 192 -11.20 18.05 16.46
CA ASP A 192 -10.38 19.24 16.68
C ASP A 192 -9.99 19.90 15.35
N MET A 193 -9.62 19.10 14.34
CA MET A 193 -9.33 19.64 13.01
C MET A 193 -10.58 20.22 12.34
N ALA A 194 -11.78 19.66 12.57
CA ALA A 194 -13.01 20.22 12.04
C ALA A 194 -13.33 21.59 12.63
N GLU A 195 -13.07 21.75 13.92
CA GLU A 195 -13.24 23.02 14.63
C GLU A 195 -12.24 24.07 14.16
N LEU A 196 -10.95 23.72 14.12
CA LEU A 196 -9.88 24.64 13.68
C LEU A 196 -10.08 25.11 12.24
N THR A 197 -10.47 24.21 11.34
CA THR A 197 -10.73 24.56 9.94
C THR A 197 -12.09 25.25 9.75
N GLY A 198 -13.04 25.11 10.67
CA GLY A 198 -14.43 25.50 10.47
C GLY A 198 -15.12 24.72 9.33
N ALA A 199 -14.60 23.55 8.96
CA ALA A 199 -15.08 22.72 7.87
C ALA A 199 -15.12 21.24 8.27
N GLN A 200 -15.71 20.40 7.42
CA GLN A 200 -15.76 18.97 7.69
C GLN A 200 -14.35 18.35 7.67
N SER A 201 -14.02 17.66 8.75
CA SER A 201 -12.89 16.74 8.83
C SER A 201 -13.40 15.31 8.93
N SER A 202 -12.59 14.33 8.52
CA SER A 202 -13.00 12.94 8.55
C SER A 202 -11.86 11.98 8.77
N GLY A 203 -12.12 10.90 9.52
CA GLY A 203 -11.11 9.93 9.95
C GLY A 203 -11.73 8.58 10.25
N TYR A 204 -11.07 7.81 11.13
CA TYR A 204 -11.38 6.41 11.40
C TYR A 204 -11.25 6.11 12.91
N HIS A 205 -12.22 5.42 13.51
CA HIS A 205 -12.17 5.05 14.94
C HIS A 205 -11.24 3.88 15.24
N LYS A 206 -10.90 3.07 14.23
CA LYS A 206 -10.02 1.90 14.35
C LYS A 206 -8.86 2.03 13.36
N GLY A 207 -7.99 1.01 13.36
CA GLY A 207 -6.92 0.89 12.39
C GLY A 207 -7.41 0.92 10.94
N VAL A 208 -6.60 1.50 10.06
CA VAL A 208 -6.82 1.50 8.61
C VAL A 208 -5.58 0.99 7.89
N ASN A 209 -5.80 0.21 6.85
CA ASN A 209 -4.73 -0.26 5.97
C ASN A 209 -4.69 0.63 4.75
N VAL A 210 -3.65 1.46 4.64
CA VAL A 210 -3.46 2.38 3.52
C VAL A 210 -2.10 2.11 2.91
N TYR A 211 -2.06 2.00 1.58
CA TYR A 211 -0.81 1.91 0.83
C TYR A 211 -0.67 3.13 -0.07
N GLY A 212 0.32 3.97 0.25
CA GLY A 212 0.61 5.21 -0.44
C GLY A 212 1.83 5.11 -1.35
N VAL A 213 1.73 5.68 -2.55
CA VAL A 213 2.84 5.76 -3.51
C VAL A 213 2.66 6.96 -4.44
N ALA A 214 3.76 7.57 -4.88
CA ALA A 214 3.73 8.53 -5.97
C ALA A 214 3.50 7.79 -7.30
N ASP A 215 2.55 8.25 -8.10
CA ASP A 215 2.32 7.73 -9.44
C ASP A 215 3.33 8.29 -10.44
N LYS A 216 3.36 7.70 -11.64
CA LYS A 216 4.25 8.09 -12.74
C LYS A 216 4.07 9.55 -13.22
N ASN A 217 2.98 10.21 -12.86
CA ASN A 217 2.69 11.60 -13.20
C ASN A 217 3.04 12.56 -12.04
N GLY A 218 3.67 12.07 -10.98
CA GLY A 218 4.03 12.86 -9.80
C GLY A 218 2.85 13.14 -8.84
N GLN A 219 1.69 12.50 -9.02
CA GLN A 219 0.59 12.60 -8.05
C GLN A 219 0.76 11.57 -6.95
N TYR A 220 0.38 11.91 -5.72
CA TYR A 220 0.34 10.94 -4.64
C TYR A 220 -0.96 10.14 -4.67
N VAL A 221 -0.87 8.82 -4.47
CA VAL A 221 -1.98 7.89 -4.54
C VAL A 221 -2.00 6.98 -3.32
N ASP A 222 -3.04 7.12 -2.50
CA ASP A 222 -3.34 6.18 -1.42
C ASP A 222 -4.42 5.19 -1.82
N ARG A 223 -4.16 3.92 -1.53
CA ARG A 223 -5.10 2.81 -1.67
C ARG A 223 -5.53 2.35 -0.30
N LEU A 224 -6.78 2.64 0.06
CA LEU A 224 -7.41 2.07 1.24
C LEU A 224 -7.70 0.59 0.96
N LEU A 225 -7.05 -0.30 1.70
CA LEU A 225 -7.16 -1.74 1.56
C LEU A 225 -8.24 -2.29 2.51
N ARG A 226 -8.96 -3.30 2.04
CA ARG A 226 -9.89 -4.09 2.84
C ARG A 226 -9.59 -5.56 2.61
N ILE A 227 -9.21 -6.25 3.67
CA ILE A 227 -8.87 -7.68 3.64
C ILE A 227 -10.00 -8.43 4.37
N PRO A 228 -10.92 -9.07 3.64
CA PRO A 228 -12.13 -9.67 4.23
C PRO A 228 -11.84 -10.70 5.32
N LEU A 229 -10.77 -11.50 5.16
CA LEU A 229 -10.35 -12.46 6.19
C LEU A 229 -9.97 -11.76 7.50
N PHE A 230 -9.22 -10.66 7.40
CA PHE A 230 -8.79 -9.88 8.56
C PHE A 230 -9.97 -9.17 9.23
N ASP A 231 -10.91 -8.67 8.42
CA ASP A 231 -12.18 -8.12 8.91
C ASP A 231 -12.97 -9.18 9.72
N TYR A 232 -13.04 -10.42 9.20
CA TYR A 232 -13.77 -11.52 9.83
C TYR A 232 -13.13 -11.99 11.13
N PHE A 233 -11.81 -12.21 11.15
CA PHE A 233 -11.13 -12.77 12.33
C PHE A 233 -10.76 -11.74 13.40
N TYR A 234 -10.53 -10.48 13.03
CA TYR A 234 -9.98 -9.48 13.94
C TYR A 234 -10.84 -8.21 14.07
N GLY A 235 -11.97 -8.10 13.36
CA GLY A 235 -12.91 -6.99 13.53
C GLY A 235 -12.30 -5.61 13.26
N VAL A 236 -11.30 -5.54 12.38
CA VAL A 236 -10.46 -4.35 12.11
C VAL A 236 -11.14 -3.37 11.14
N THR A 237 -12.37 -3.63 10.71
CA THR A 237 -13.06 -2.72 9.77
C THR A 237 -13.35 -1.39 10.46
N SER A 238 -12.56 -0.36 10.15
CA SER A 238 -12.93 1.01 10.52
C SER A 238 -13.88 1.61 9.50
N THR A 239 -15.03 2.07 9.97
CA THR A 239 -15.91 2.95 9.21
C THR A 239 -15.34 4.35 9.21
N LYS A 240 -15.48 5.06 8.09
CA LYS A 240 -15.11 6.47 7.98
C LYS A 240 -16.11 7.31 8.77
N THR A 241 -15.63 8.06 9.76
CA THR A 241 -16.42 9.02 10.53
C THR A 241 -16.16 10.44 10.01
N ARG A 242 -17.17 11.31 10.12
CA ARG A 242 -17.11 12.71 9.67
C ARG A 242 -17.53 13.61 10.81
N GLN A 243 -16.80 14.70 10.99
CA GLN A 243 -16.94 15.63 12.10
C GLN A 243 -17.07 17.06 11.57
N GLY A 244 -17.80 17.91 12.29
CA GLY A 244 -18.08 19.31 11.94
C GLY A 244 -19.16 19.50 10.86
N ASN A 245 -19.30 20.75 10.39
CA ASN A 245 -20.37 21.17 9.47
C ASN A 245 -20.31 20.37 8.15
N ILE A 246 -21.28 19.47 7.98
CA ILE A 246 -21.35 18.55 6.85
C ILE A 246 -21.68 19.33 5.57
N ARG A 247 -20.65 19.58 4.74
CA ARG A 247 -20.84 19.97 3.34
C ARG A 247 -20.41 18.79 2.49
N ASN A 248 -21.35 18.06 1.91
CA ASN A 248 -21.05 16.94 1.00
C ASN A 248 -21.18 17.46 -0.45
N PRO A 249 -20.12 18.03 -1.06
CA PRO A 249 -20.21 18.68 -2.37
C PRO A 249 -20.63 17.73 -3.51
N GLN A 250 -20.60 16.42 -3.30
CA GLN A 250 -21.00 15.40 -4.28
C GLN A 250 -22.41 14.84 -4.06
N LYS A 251 -23.08 15.18 -2.95
CA LYS A 251 -24.42 14.67 -2.60
C LYS A 251 -25.44 15.78 -2.31
N ALA A 252 -25.05 17.05 -2.43
CA ALA A 252 -26.04 18.12 -2.46
C ALA A 252 -26.86 17.91 -3.74
N LYS A 253 -28.15 17.56 -3.58
CA LYS A 253 -29.11 17.79 -4.66
C LYS A 253 -29.09 19.30 -4.94
N GLU A 254 -29.05 19.68 -6.20
CA GLU A 254 -29.31 21.07 -6.58
C GLU A 254 -30.68 21.48 -5.98
N PRO A 255 -30.82 22.74 -5.54
CA PRO A 255 -32.06 23.24 -4.97
C PRO A 255 -33.22 23.16 -5.96
#